data_AF-S9V769-F1
#
_entry.id   AF-S9V769-F1
#
_cell.length_a   1.000
_cell.length_b   1.000
_cell.length_c   1.000
_cell.angle_alpha   90.00
_cell.angle_beta   90.00
_cell.angle_gamma   90.00
#
_symmetry.space_group_name_H-M   'P 1'
#
loop_
_entity.id
_entity.type
_entity.pdbx_description
1 polymer ?
#
loop_
_entity_poly.entity_id
_entity_poly.type
_entity_poly.pdbx_seq_one_letter_code
_entity_poly.pdbx_strand_id
1 'polypeptide(L)' 'MEMLPVPDIDQYVFGVALEDLGVVELGEGASQVINGGEIFLMPYRTFRPYVIAGQVRLL' A
#
# COMPACT_ATOMS: atom_id res chain seq x y z
N MET A 1 -28.47 -2.59 -8.15
CA MET A 1 -27.02 -2.33 -8.28
C MET A 1 -26.44 -2.37 -6.89
N GLU A 2 -25.76 -3.45 -6.52
CA GLU A 2 -24.94 -3.45 -5.31
C GLU A 2 -23.70 -2.58 -5.60
N MET A 3 -23.63 -1.42 -4.97
CA MET A 3 -22.37 -0.67 -4.91
C MET A 3 -21.46 -1.40 -3.95
N LEU A 4 -20.30 -1.85 -4.43
CA LEU A 4 -19.22 -2.23 -3.54
C LEU A 4 -18.91 -1.03 -2.65
N PRO A 5 -18.78 -1.21 -1.32
CA PRO A 5 -18.41 -0.11 -0.43
C PRO A 5 -17.11 0.51 -0.95
N VAL A 6 -17.13 1.83 -1.15
CA VAL A 6 -15.91 2.58 -1.49
C VAL A 6 -15.00 2.45 -0.27
N PRO A 7 -13.81 1.85 -0.40
CA PRO A 7 -12.87 1.75 0.71
C PRO A 7 -12.56 3.16 1.21
N ASP A 8 -12.57 3.35 2.52
CA ASP A 8 -12.06 4.58 3.10
C ASP A 8 -10.60 4.72 2.67
N ILE A 9 -10.33 5.73 1.85
CA ILE A 9 -9.03 5.92 1.21
C ILE A 9 -7.95 6.32 2.21
N ASP A 10 -8.34 6.81 3.38
CA ASP A 10 -7.43 7.15 4.47
C ASP A 10 -7.26 5.99 5.46
N GLN A 11 -7.96 4.87 5.28
CA GLN A 11 -7.75 3.66 6.07
C GLN A 11 -6.38 3.06 5.77
N TYR A 12 -5.66 2.71 6.84
CA TYR A 12 -4.39 1.99 6.75
C TYR A 12 -4.63 0.53 6.38
N VAL A 13 -3.86 0.03 5.42
CA VAL A 13 -3.94 -1.35 4.91
C VAL A 13 -2.58 -2.02 4.97
N PHE A 14 -2.58 -3.34 5.20
CA PHE A 14 -1.38 -4.15 5.13
C PHE A 14 -1.13 -4.61 3.69
N GLY A 15 0.14 -4.60 3.30
CA GLY A 15 0.60 -5.14 2.03
C GLY A 15 1.87 -5.94 2.17
N VAL A 16 2.05 -6.87 1.23
CA VAL A 16 3.35 -7.50 0.98
C VAL A 16 3.96 -6.95 -0.30
N ALA A 17 5.21 -6.51 -0.23
CA ALA A 17 5.99 -6.10 -1.40
C ALA A 17 6.38 -7.34 -2.21
N LEU A 18 6.12 -7.33 -3.52
CA LEU A 18 6.46 -8.41 -4.44
C LEU A 18 7.84 -8.19 -5.10
N GLU A 19 8.38 -6.97 -4.99
CA GLU A 19 9.71 -6.54 -5.43
C GLU A 19 10.22 -5.42 -4.52
N ASP A 20 11.48 -5.00 -4.69
CA ASP A 20 12.06 -3.88 -3.93
C ASP A 20 11.41 -2.55 -4.35
N LEU A 21 10.80 -1.84 -3.38
CA LEU A 21 10.14 -0.55 -3.63
C LEU A 21 11.04 0.65 -3.34
N GLY A 22 12.17 0.43 -2.66
CA GLY A 22 13.07 1.49 -2.22
C GLY A 22 12.45 2.35 -1.12
N VAL A 23 12.73 3.65 -1.11
CA VAL A 23 12.16 4.58 -0.12
C VAL A 23 10.71 4.88 -0.48
N VAL A 24 9.80 4.54 0.44
CA VAL A 24 8.37 4.76 0.29
C VAL A 24 7.86 5.68 1.38
N GLU A 25 7.02 6.65 1.00
CA GLU A 25 6.30 7.53 1.92
C GLU A 25 5.09 6.77 2.50
N LEU A 26 5.08 6.54 3.82
CA LEU A 26 4.02 5.82 4.52
C LEU A 26 2.86 6.73 4.96
N GLY A 27 2.98 8.05 4.74
CA GLY A 27 2.05 9.05 5.24
C GLY A 27 2.57 9.79 6.48
N GLU A 28 1.97 10.94 6.79
CA GLU A 28 2.34 11.78 7.96
C GLU A 28 3.83 12.18 8.05
N GLY A 29 4.52 12.25 6.91
CA GLY A 29 5.95 12.56 6.84
C GLY A 29 6.87 11.42 7.28
N ALA A 30 6.33 10.21 7.43
CA ALA A 30 7.12 9.00 7.64
C ALA A 30 7.52 8.39 6.30
N SER A 31 8.80 8.03 6.17
CA SER A 31 9.31 7.26 5.04
C SER A 31 10.13 6.07 5.51
N GLN A 32 10.13 5.00 4.71
CA GLN A 32 10.81 3.75 5.04
C GLN A 32 11.34 3.10 3.76
N VAL A 33 12.49 2.43 3.85
CA VAL A 33 12.95 1.52 2.79
C VAL A 33 12.16 0.22 2.87
N ILE A 34 11.51 -0.17 1.77
CA ILE A 34 10.74 -1.43 1.67
C ILE A 34 11.41 -2.34 0.64
N ASN A 35 11.81 -3.53 1.08
CA ASN A 35 12.38 -4.58 0.26
C ASN A 35 11.34 -5.64 -0.12
N GLY A 36 11.62 -6.41 -1.17
CA GLY A 36 10.78 -7.51 -1.61
C GLY A 36 10.53 -8.54 -0.50
N GLY A 37 9.27 -8.93 -0.34
CA GLY A 37 8.81 -9.87 0.68
C GLY A 37 8.47 -9.24 2.03
N GLU A 38 8.79 -7.96 2.25
CA GLU A 38 8.44 -7.27 3.49
C GLU A 38 6.95 -6.95 3.55
N ILE A 39 6.41 -7.01 4.78
CA ILE A 39 5.06 -6.56 5.10
C ILE A 39 5.15 -5.14 5.64
N PHE A 40 4.29 -4.26 5.15
CA PHE A 40 4.23 -2.87 5.58
C PHE A 40 2.79 -2.36 5.66
N LEU A 41 2.61 -1.21 6.30
CA LEU A 41 1.32 -0.56 6.53
C LEU A 41 1.38 0.90 6.05
N MET A 42 0.38 1.33 5.27
CA MET A 42 0.21 2.73 4.86
C MET A 42 -1.26 3.01 4.49
N PRO A 43 -1.67 4.29 4.34
CA PRO A 43 -3.00 4.66 3.87
C PRO A 43 -3.29 4.09 2.47
N TYR A 44 -4.52 3.61 2.26
CA TYR A 44 -4.92 3.00 0.99
C TYR A 44 -4.72 3.93 -0.22
N ARG A 45 -4.89 5.25 -0.06
CA ARG A 45 -4.61 6.24 -1.10
C ARG A 45 -3.16 6.19 -1.62
N THR A 46 -2.20 5.96 -0.73
CA THR A 46 -0.76 5.87 -1.06
C THR A 46 -0.42 4.47 -1.55
N PHE A 47 -1.15 3.47 -1.07
CA PHE A 47 -0.99 2.06 -1.40
C PHE A 47 -1.46 1.71 -2.82
N ARG A 48 -2.59 2.31 -3.25
CA ARG A 48 -3.30 1.96 -4.49
C ARG A 48 -2.43 1.96 -5.77
N PRO A 49 -1.52 2.92 -6.00
CA PRO A 49 -0.62 2.89 -7.17
C PRO A 49 0.22 1.62 -7.26
N TYR A 50 0.77 1.14 -6.15
CA TYR A 50 1.62 -0.06 -6.10
C TYR A 50 0.83 -1.34 -6.40
N VAL A 51 -0.43 -1.42 -5.98
CA VAL A 51 -1.33 -2.55 -6.31
C VAL A 51 -1.64 -2.58 -7.80
N ILE A 52 -1.98 -1.41 -8.38
CA ILE A 52 -2.28 -1.30 -9.80
C ILE A 52 -1.06 -1.66 -10.65
N ALA A 53 0.14 -1.30 -10.19
CA ALA A 53 1.40 -1.65 -10.83
C ALA A 53 1.80 -3.13 -10.62
N GLY A 54 1.08 -3.89 -9.79
CA GLY A 54 1.39 -5.29 -9.48
C GLY A 54 2.62 -5.48 -8.59
N GLN A 55 3.09 -4.42 -7.94
CA GLN A 55 4.29 -4.42 -7.09
C GLN A 55 3.97 -4.84 -5.65
N VAL A 56 2.70 -4.76 -5.25
CA VAL A 56 2.23 -5.02 -3.89
C VAL A 56 0.93 -5.82 -3.93
N ARG A 57 0.78 -6.77 -3.01
CA ARG A 57 -0.47 -7.50 -2.79
C ARG A 57 -1.09 -7.10 -1.45
N LEU A 58 -2.38 -6.76 -1.47
CA LEU A 58 -3.19 -6.53 -0.26
C LEU A 58 -3.29 -7.82 0.58
N LEU A 59 -3.24 -7.67 1.91
CA LEU A 59 -3.46 -8.75 2.88
C LEU A 59 -4.84 -8.63 3.54
#